data_AF-A0A2G9YZE6-F1
#
_entry.id   AF-A0A2G9YZE6-F1
#
_cell.length_a   1.000
_cell.length_b   1.000
_cell.length_c   1.000
_cell.angle_alpha   90.00
_cell.angle_beta   90.00
_cell.angle_gamma   90.00
#
_symmetry.space_group_name_H-M   'P 1'
#
loop_
_entity.id
_entity.type
_entity.pdbx_description
1 polymer ?
#
loop_
_entity_poly.entity_id
_entity_poly.type
_entity_poly.pdbx_seq_one_letter_code
_entity_poly.pdbx_strand_id
1 'polypeptide(L)'
;MKEDGKIGVGLIQAPRKTRKNVKVIKIILDNDEEIVCTPDHLFMLRDGSYKKAEDLSLQDSLMPLDRKYSKIKEGFKIEGYEIIYNQKDHKWIYTHCLGDKYNLKNRRYVVEKKSCIHHRDFNKLNNNPDNLVRMDKQKHLELHANIVKETMARPEIQEKIRKIHQSKEFREKIRLTMLKPEMRKLLSQRAKKQWEDEGYKQYMVQKFLEFYKKNPKYREKNNKLLYENQKRYWSNPRNRRRWAEKVKEYFERHPEKREELSLKAKRQWQDKELIKWRSQKTKEQWTSKFREKRKKAYNQTYQEKALKLMREIFEQCGQLDREKYNQERLKINDKSILRFDTICQRFFGNDKEKLKEAVLNYNHKIQKIIKLKKKIDVYDLEVEDTHNFALASGIFVHNSSRQARDRHFQAILPLRGKILNVERARLDKILDSKEI
;
A
#
# COMPACT_ATOMS: atom_id res chain seq x y z
N MET A 1 -20.75 -8.42 -7.38
CA MET A 1 -20.54 -8.61 -5.94
C MET A 1 -21.56 -9.62 -5.45
N LYS A 2 -21.12 -10.68 -4.80
CA LYS A 2 -21.97 -11.76 -4.28
C LYS A 2 -22.71 -11.31 -3.01
N GLU A 3 -23.72 -12.07 -2.60
CA GLU A 3 -24.47 -11.82 -1.36
C GLU A 3 -23.57 -11.79 -0.12
N ASP A 4 -22.49 -12.59 -0.13
CA ASP A 4 -21.47 -12.56 0.91
C ASP A 4 -20.55 -11.33 0.83
N GLY A 5 -20.85 -10.32 0.00
CA GLY A 5 -20.09 -9.08 -0.17
C GLY A 5 -18.73 -9.24 -0.87
N LYS A 6 -18.38 -10.45 -1.32
CA LYS A 6 -17.13 -10.68 -2.05
C LYS A 6 -17.30 -10.44 -3.54
N ILE A 7 -16.22 -10.04 -4.19
CA ILE A 7 -16.15 -9.90 -5.64
C ILE A 7 -15.85 -11.28 -6.26
N GLY A 8 -16.52 -11.59 -7.36
CA GLY A 8 -16.34 -12.84 -8.10
C GLY A 8 -16.56 -12.63 -9.59
N VAL A 9 -16.16 -13.62 -10.38
CA VAL A 9 -16.42 -13.70 -11.82
C VAL A 9 -17.75 -14.44 -12.02
N GLY A 10 -18.56 -13.98 -12.97
CA GLY A 10 -19.79 -14.62 -13.43
C GLY A 10 -19.89 -14.54 -14.94
N LEU A 11 -20.62 -15.46 -15.56
CA LEU A 11 -20.87 -15.41 -17.01
C LEU A 11 -21.87 -14.31 -17.33
N ILE A 12 -21.58 -13.58 -18.40
CA ILE A 12 -22.55 -12.71 -19.03
C ILE A 12 -23.54 -13.59 -19.80
N GLN A 13 -24.81 -13.46 -19.48
CA GLN A 13 -25.92 -14.16 -20.11
C GLN A 13 -26.80 -13.19 -20.89
N ALA A 14 -27.27 -13.69 -22.03
CA ALA A 14 -28.29 -13.09 -22.88
C ALA A 14 -28.12 -11.58 -23.19
N PRO A 15 -26.91 -11.10 -23.59
CA PRO A 15 -26.71 -9.70 -23.96
C PRO A 15 -27.55 -9.36 -25.21
N ARG A 16 -28.49 -8.43 -25.09
CA ARG A 16 -29.40 -8.08 -26.20
C ARG A 16 -29.94 -6.68 -26.11
N LYS A 17 -30.40 -6.17 -27.24
CA LYS A 17 -31.13 -4.90 -27.31
C LYS A 17 -32.52 -5.08 -26.70
N THR A 18 -32.84 -4.32 -25.66
CA THR A 18 -34.13 -4.39 -24.97
C THR A 18 -35.05 -3.24 -25.32
N ARG A 19 -34.49 -2.05 -25.58
CA ARG A 19 -35.28 -0.85 -25.90
C ARG A 19 -34.60 -0.04 -27.01
N LYS A 20 -35.40 0.51 -27.93
CA LYS A 20 -34.93 1.40 -28.99
C LYS A 20 -35.24 2.85 -28.66
N ASN A 21 -34.36 3.78 -29.05
CA ASN A 21 -34.58 5.22 -28.93
C ASN A 21 -35.02 5.70 -27.53
N VAL A 22 -34.29 5.31 -26.48
CA VAL A 22 -34.58 5.69 -25.09
C VAL A 22 -33.83 6.97 -24.70
N LYS A 23 -34.45 7.81 -23.85
CA LYS A 23 -33.77 8.95 -23.23
C LYS A 23 -32.74 8.44 -22.23
N VAL A 24 -31.53 8.98 -22.27
CA VAL A 24 -30.42 8.55 -21.42
C VAL A 24 -29.85 9.73 -20.64
N ILE A 25 -29.19 9.41 -19.54
CA ILE A 25 -28.40 10.36 -18.76
C ILE A 25 -26.94 9.94 -18.76
N LYS A 26 -26.06 10.94 -18.75
CA LYS A 26 -24.61 10.77 -18.64
C LYS A 26 -24.19 11.16 -17.23
N ILE A 27 -23.49 10.26 -16.55
CA ILE A 27 -22.86 10.48 -15.25
C ILE A 27 -21.36 10.58 -15.49
N ILE A 28 -20.74 11.63 -14.99
CA ILE A 28 -19.28 11.84 -15.05
C ILE A 28 -18.73 11.66 -13.63
N LEU A 29 -17.79 10.73 -13.52
CA LEU A 29 -17.09 10.43 -12.27
C LEU A 29 -15.89 11.39 -12.09
N ASP A 30 -15.32 11.42 -10.90
CA ASP A 30 -14.16 12.26 -10.58
C ASP A 30 -12.82 11.79 -11.19
N ASN A 31 -12.80 10.59 -11.76
CA ASN A 31 -11.72 10.08 -12.60
C ASN A 31 -11.92 10.37 -14.09
N ASP A 32 -12.84 11.29 -14.42
CA ASP A 32 -13.25 11.70 -15.77
C ASP A 32 -13.88 10.58 -16.64
N GLU A 33 -14.14 9.39 -16.06
CA GLU A 33 -14.88 8.33 -16.75
C GLU A 33 -16.36 8.70 -16.92
N GLU A 34 -16.91 8.40 -18.10
CA GLU A 34 -18.28 8.71 -18.45
C GLU A 34 -19.15 7.45 -18.50
N ILE A 35 -20.33 7.53 -17.89
CA ILE A 35 -21.30 6.43 -17.88
C ILE A 35 -22.61 6.94 -18.46
N VAL A 36 -23.04 6.34 -19.56
CA VAL A 36 -24.34 6.65 -20.19
C VAL A 36 -25.32 5.53 -19.89
N CYS A 37 -26.42 5.85 -19.22
CA CYS A 37 -27.39 4.86 -18.77
C CYS A 37 -28.83 5.41 -18.86
N THR A 38 -29.82 4.53 -18.66
CA THR A 38 -31.21 4.97 -18.54
C THR A 38 -31.47 5.61 -17.17
N PRO A 39 -32.39 6.59 -17.07
CA PRO A 39 -32.69 7.29 -15.80
C PRO A 39 -33.07 6.35 -14.64
N ASP A 40 -33.73 5.24 -14.95
CA ASP A 40 -34.21 4.23 -14.01
C ASP A 40 -33.15 3.19 -13.60
N HIS A 41 -31.95 3.23 -14.19
CA HIS A 41 -30.90 2.27 -13.90
C HIS A 41 -30.38 2.42 -12.47
N LEU A 42 -30.19 1.31 -11.74
CA LEU A 42 -29.81 1.33 -10.34
C LEU A 42 -28.29 1.26 -10.17
N PHE A 43 -27.73 2.19 -9.40
CA PHE A 43 -26.33 2.23 -9.00
C PHE A 43 -26.18 1.78 -7.55
N MET A 44 -25.12 1.01 -7.26
CA MET A 44 -24.82 0.58 -5.90
C MET A 44 -24.04 1.69 -5.17
N LEU A 45 -24.55 2.11 -4.02
CA LEU A 45 -23.88 3.04 -3.11
C LEU A 45 -22.87 2.31 -2.22
N ARG A 46 -21.97 3.07 -1.58
CA ARG A 46 -20.92 2.53 -0.71
C ARG A 46 -21.46 1.79 0.53
N ASP A 47 -22.67 2.12 0.97
CA ASP A 47 -23.37 1.42 2.05
C ASP A 47 -24.04 0.10 1.59
N GLY A 48 -23.99 -0.21 0.29
CA GLY A 48 -24.58 -1.39 -0.33
C GLY A 48 -26.03 -1.21 -0.79
N SER A 49 -26.64 -0.05 -0.53
CA SER A 49 -27.98 0.27 -1.03
C SER A 49 -27.96 0.59 -2.53
N TYR A 50 -29.13 0.60 -3.16
CA TYR A 50 -29.27 0.94 -4.58
C TYR A 50 -30.08 2.20 -4.77
N LYS A 51 -29.65 3.06 -5.69
CA LYS A 51 -30.33 4.31 -6.04
C LYS A 51 -30.44 4.43 -7.55
N LYS A 52 -31.56 4.95 -8.07
CA LYS A 52 -31.73 5.17 -9.51
C LYS A 52 -30.80 6.27 -9.99
N ALA A 53 -30.40 6.17 -11.24
CA ALA A 53 -29.49 7.09 -11.87
C ALA A 53 -30.05 8.54 -11.90
N GLU A 54 -31.37 8.70 -12.04
CA GLU A 54 -32.05 10.00 -11.97
C GLU A 54 -32.13 10.61 -10.57
N ASP A 55 -32.07 9.77 -9.53
CA ASP A 55 -32.15 10.17 -8.13
C ASP A 55 -30.75 10.40 -7.51
N LEU A 56 -29.68 10.06 -8.24
CA LEU A 56 -28.31 10.29 -7.79
C LEU A 56 -28.01 11.79 -7.64
N SER A 57 -27.23 12.11 -6.61
CA SER A 57 -26.77 13.45 -6.29
C SER A 57 -25.24 13.49 -6.20
N LEU A 58 -24.66 14.68 -6.27
CA LEU A 58 -23.20 14.88 -6.13
C LEU A 58 -22.67 14.48 -4.74
N GLN A 59 -23.55 14.25 -3.76
CA GLN A 59 -23.20 13.84 -2.41
C GLN A 59 -23.15 12.31 -2.27
N ASP A 60 -23.76 11.57 -3.19
CA ASP A 60 -23.81 10.12 -3.15
C ASP A 60 -22.44 9.52 -3.51
N SER A 61 -22.00 8.54 -2.72
CA SER A 61 -20.75 7.80 -2.95
C SER A 61 -21.06 6.43 -3.54
N LEU A 62 -20.63 6.19 -4.76
CA LEU A 62 -20.83 4.92 -5.46
C LEU A 62 -19.86 3.84 -4.94
N MET A 63 -20.24 2.57 -5.05
CA MET A 63 -19.39 1.44 -4.69
C MET A 63 -18.27 1.25 -5.74
N PRO A 64 -16.98 1.42 -5.37
CA PRO A 64 -15.87 1.36 -6.32
C PRO A 64 -15.34 -0.06 -6.53
N LEU A 65 -14.85 -0.32 -7.74
CA LEU A 65 -14.00 -1.44 -8.11
C LEU A 65 -12.57 -0.93 -8.33
N ASP A 66 -11.75 -1.02 -7.27
CA ASP A 66 -10.35 -0.62 -7.37
C ASP A 66 -9.50 -1.74 -7.98
N ARG A 67 -8.75 -1.38 -9.03
CA ARG A 67 -7.85 -2.28 -9.76
C ARG A 67 -6.45 -1.68 -9.84
N LYS A 68 -5.44 -2.53 -9.72
CA LYS A 68 -4.05 -2.16 -10.02
C LYS A 68 -3.22 -3.38 -10.40
N TYR A 69 -1.97 -3.14 -10.77
CA TYR A 69 -1.01 -4.21 -11.01
C TYR A 69 -0.19 -4.50 -9.75
N SER A 70 0.00 -5.79 -9.46
CA SER A 70 0.78 -6.24 -8.32
C SER A 70 2.26 -5.87 -8.49
N LYS A 71 2.85 -5.29 -7.44
CA LYS A 71 4.27 -4.96 -7.36
C LYS A 71 4.88 -5.63 -6.15
N ILE A 72 6.05 -6.26 -6.29
CA ILE A 72 6.71 -6.95 -5.17
C ILE A 72 7.04 -5.97 -4.04
N LYS A 73 7.37 -4.71 -4.36
CA LYS A 73 7.64 -3.64 -3.39
C LYS A 73 6.44 -3.30 -2.49
N GLU A 74 5.22 -3.64 -2.91
CA GLU A 74 3.98 -3.42 -2.16
C GLU A 74 3.55 -4.65 -1.35
N GLY A 75 4.42 -5.65 -1.20
CA GLY A 75 4.17 -6.85 -0.38
C GLY A 75 3.49 -8.02 -1.13
N PHE A 76 3.32 -7.92 -2.45
CA PHE A 76 2.77 -9.00 -3.27
C PHE A 76 3.83 -10.05 -3.63
N LYS A 77 3.43 -11.33 -3.66
CA LYS A 77 4.32 -12.46 -3.97
C LYS A 77 4.73 -12.50 -5.45
N ILE A 78 3.92 -11.94 -6.35
CA ILE A 78 4.10 -12.05 -7.79
C ILE A 78 3.88 -10.68 -8.42
N GLU A 79 4.71 -10.28 -9.39
CA GLU A 79 4.66 -8.98 -10.06
C GLU A 79 3.99 -9.06 -11.45
N GLY A 80 3.28 -7.97 -11.78
CA GLY A 80 2.66 -7.76 -13.09
C GLY A 80 1.33 -8.47 -13.28
N TYR A 81 0.67 -8.87 -12.20
CA TYR A 81 -0.68 -9.43 -12.26
C TYR A 81 -1.71 -8.37 -11.90
N GLU A 82 -2.86 -8.40 -12.56
CA GLU A 82 -4.01 -7.61 -12.14
C GLU A 82 -4.52 -8.08 -10.78
N ILE A 83 -4.71 -7.14 -9.86
CA ILE A 83 -5.27 -7.34 -8.53
C ILE A 83 -6.45 -6.40 -8.34
N ILE A 84 -7.49 -6.90 -7.67
CA ILE A 84 -8.69 -6.16 -7.31
C ILE A 84 -8.75 -5.96 -5.80
N TYR A 85 -9.30 -4.85 -5.34
CA TYR A 85 -9.53 -4.64 -3.91
C TYR A 85 -10.90 -5.19 -3.52
N ASN A 86 -10.91 -6.13 -2.58
CA ASN A 86 -12.15 -6.63 -1.99
C ASN A 86 -12.54 -5.71 -0.82
N GLN A 87 -13.63 -4.97 -1.02
CA GLN A 87 -14.13 -3.98 -0.07
C GLN A 87 -14.57 -4.59 1.27
N LYS A 88 -15.07 -5.83 1.30
CA LYS A 88 -15.50 -6.50 2.53
C LYS A 88 -14.34 -7.00 3.38
N ASP A 89 -13.37 -7.65 2.73
CA ASP A 89 -12.23 -8.27 3.43
C ASP A 89 -11.06 -7.28 3.63
N HIS A 90 -11.19 -6.06 3.10
CA HIS A 90 -10.15 -5.02 3.05
C HIS A 90 -8.80 -5.53 2.54
N LYS A 91 -8.84 -6.38 1.49
CA LYS A 91 -7.67 -7.09 0.97
C LYS A 91 -7.63 -7.08 -0.55
N TRP A 92 -6.42 -7.00 -1.08
CA TRP A 92 -6.15 -7.18 -2.50
C TRP A 92 -6.14 -8.67 -2.87
N ILE A 93 -6.88 -9.03 -3.91
CA ILE A 93 -7.02 -10.40 -4.44
C ILE A 93 -6.57 -10.39 -5.89
N TYR A 94 -5.82 -11.40 -6.31
CA TYR A 94 -5.45 -11.54 -7.72
C TYR A 94 -6.67 -11.90 -8.58
N THR A 95 -6.83 -11.22 -9.72
CA THR A 95 -7.96 -11.43 -10.63
C THR A 95 -8.03 -12.86 -11.15
N HIS A 96 -6.88 -13.48 -11.48
CA HIS A 96 -6.83 -14.89 -11.89
C HIS A 96 -7.32 -15.86 -10.80
N CYS A 97 -7.19 -15.52 -9.52
CA CYS A 97 -7.76 -16.35 -8.44
C CYS A 97 -9.30 -16.31 -8.44
N LEU A 98 -9.92 -15.25 -8.96
CA LEU A 98 -11.38 -15.20 -9.12
C LEU A 98 -11.83 -16.08 -10.28
N GLY A 99 -11.09 -16.07 -11.39
CA GLY A 99 -11.35 -16.98 -12.53
C GLY A 99 -11.17 -18.45 -12.14
N ASP A 100 -10.16 -18.76 -11.33
CA ASP A 100 -9.97 -20.08 -10.75
C ASP A 100 -11.12 -20.50 -9.82
N LYS A 101 -11.55 -19.62 -8.90
CA LYS A 101 -12.74 -19.86 -8.06
C LYS A 101 -13.99 -20.12 -8.89
N TYR A 102 -14.16 -19.42 -10.01
CA TYR A 102 -15.26 -19.64 -10.94
C TYR A 102 -15.18 -21.05 -11.57
N ASN A 103 -14.00 -21.48 -12.03
CA ASN A 103 -13.81 -22.83 -12.57
C ASN A 103 -14.06 -23.94 -11.54
N LEU A 104 -13.64 -23.74 -10.29
CA LEU A 104 -13.90 -24.67 -9.20
C LEU A 104 -15.40 -24.80 -8.89
N LYS A 105 -16.13 -23.68 -8.87
CA LYS A 105 -17.59 -23.69 -8.70
C LYS A 105 -18.27 -24.49 -9.82
N ASN A 106 -17.84 -24.29 -11.06
CA ASN A 106 -18.39 -24.95 -12.24
C ASN A 106 -17.81 -26.34 -12.51
N ARG A 107 -17.09 -26.92 -11.53
CA ARG A 107 -16.52 -28.28 -11.60
C ARG A 107 -15.68 -28.56 -12.85
N ARG A 108 -15.03 -27.54 -13.41
CA ARG A 108 -14.16 -27.70 -14.59
C ARG A 108 -12.88 -28.48 -14.30
N TYR A 109 -12.44 -28.46 -13.04
CA TYR A 109 -11.37 -29.31 -12.53
C TYR A 109 -11.52 -29.47 -11.01
N VAL A 110 -10.89 -30.49 -10.44
CA VAL A 110 -10.88 -30.79 -9.01
C VAL A 110 -9.60 -30.24 -8.36
N VAL A 111 -9.68 -29.83 -7.09
CA VAL A 111 -8.51 -29.35 -6.35
C VAL A 111 -7.61 -30.52 -5.95
N GLU A 112 -6.52 -30.72 -6.68
CA GLU A 112 -5.42 -31.59 -6.24
C GLU A 112 -4.59 -30.91 -5.14
N LYS A 113 -4.11 -31.69 -4.16
CA LYS A 113 -3.22 -31.20 -3.09
C LYS A 113 -1.98 -30.56 -3.73
N LYS A 114 -1.64 -29.33 -3.31
CA LYS A 114 -0.48 -28.54 -3.81
C LYS A 114 -0.57 -28.06 -5.28
N SER A 115 -1.77 -27.95 -5.85
CA SER A 115 -1.94 -27.39 -7.20
C SER A 115 -1.64 -25.89 -7.30
N CYS A 116 -1.06 -25.47 -8.43
CA CYS A 116 -0.81 -24.08 -8.81
C CYS A 116 -1.70 -23.68 -10.00
N ILE A 117 -2.12 -22.41 -10.02
CA ILE A 117 -2.87 -21.82 -11.14
C ILE A 117 -1.86 -21.34 -12.18
N HIS A 118 -2.11 -21.68 -13.44
CA HIS A 118 -1.25 -21.32 -14.56
C HIS A 118 -2.09 -20.84 -15.75
N HIS A 119 -1.57 -19.85 -16.46
CA HIS A 119 -2.14 -19.32 -17.70
C HIS A 119 -1.62 -20.15 -18.87
N ARG A 120 -2.50 -20.79 -19.66
CA ARG A 120 -2.10 -21.65 -20.79
C ARG A 120 -1.27 -20.91 -21.82
N ASP A 121 -1.58 -19.64 -22.04
CA ASP A 121 -0.91 -18.76 -23.00
C ASP A 121 0.29 -17.99 -22.41
N PHE A 122 0.65 -18.23 -21.14
CA PHE A 122 1.68 -17.50 -20.39
C PHE A 122 1.43 -15.98 -20.25
N ASN A 123 0.26 -15.47 -20.67
CA ASN A 123 -0.13 -14.08 -20.55
C ASN A 123 -0.84 -13.84 -19.21
N LYS A 124 -0.12 -13.19 -18.29
CA LYS A 124 -0.59 -12.88 -16.92
C LYS A 124 -1.87 -12.03 -16.85
N LEU A 125 -2.18 -11.30 -17.93
CA LEU A 125 -3.34 -10.41 -18.01
C LEU A 125 -4.56 -11.11 -18.62
N ASN A 126 -4.38 -12.26 -19.26
CA ASN A 126 -5.48 -13.04 -19.79
C ASN A 126 -6.13 -13.88 -18.67
N ASN A 127 -6.96 -13.23 -17.86
CA ASN A 127 -7.64 -13.83 -16.72
C ASN A 127 -8.93 -14.58 -17.09
N ASN A 128 -9.16 -14.88 -18.38
CA ASN A 128 -10.30 -15.67 -18.82
C ASN A 128 -10.27 -17.06 -18.11
N PRO A 129 -11.36 -17.50 -17.47
CA PRO A 129 -11.42 -18.82 -16.85
C PRO A 129 -10.98 -19.97 -17.76
N ASP A 130 -11.20 -19.90 -19.07
CA ASP A 130 -10.79 -20.95 -20.03
C ASP A 130 -9.26 -21.00 -20.25
N ASN A 131 -8.56 -19.89 -20.00
CA ASN A 131 -7.10 -19.80 -20.08
C ASN A 131 -6.42 -20.28 -18.78
N LEU A 132 -7.18 -20.50 -17.70
CA LEU A 132 -6.63 -20.88 -16.40
C LEU A 132 -6.70 -22.39 -16.20
N VAL A 133 -5.54 -22.99 -15.93
CA VAL A 133 -5.43 -24.41 -15.54
C VAL A 133 -4.82 -24.56 -14.17
N ARG A 134 -5.29 -25.57 -13.43
CA ARG A 134 -4.58 -26.08 -12.28
C ARG A 134 -3.69 -27.24 -12.69
N MET A 135 -2.45 -27.21 -12.21
CA MET A 135 -1.50 -28.30 -12.37
C MET A 135 -0.74 -28.50 -11.06
N ASP A 136 -0.27 -29.72 -10.81
CA ASP A 136 0.58 -30.01 -9.67
C ASP A 136 1.84 -29.12 -9.67
N LYS A 137 2.31 -28.75 -8.48
CA LYS A 137 3.46 -27.84 -8.33
C LYS A 137 4.73 -28.41 -8.95
N GLN A 138 4.95 -29.71 -8.90
CA GLN A 138 6.12 -30.34 -9.52
C GLN A 138 6.00 -30.29 -11.04
N LYS A 139 4.84 -30.68 -11.58
CA LYS A 139 4.56 -30.58 -13.03
C LYS A 139 4.68 -29.15 -13.55
N HIS A 140 4.23 -28.16 -12.76
CA HIS A 140 4.41 -26.75 -13.08
C HIS A 140 5.90 -26.36 -13.15
N LEU A 141 6.71 -26.78 -12.17
CA LEU A 141 8.15 -26.51 -12.16
C LEU A 141 8.86 -27.20 -13.34
N GLU A 142 8.49 -28.45 -13.66
CA GLU A 142 9.01 -29.20 -14.80
C GLU A 142 8.67 -28.51 -16.13
N LEU A 143 7.43 -28.04 -16.30
CA LEU A 143 7.03 -27.25 -17.47
C LEU A 143 7.92 -26.02 -17.64
N HIS A 144 8.13 -25.24 -16.57
CA HIS A 144 9.01 -24.07 -16.62
C HIS A 144 10.47 -24.45 -16.86
N ALA A 145 10.95 -25.55 -16.29
CA ALA A 145 12.32 -26.02 -16.51
C ALA A 145 12.56 -26.43 -17.98
N ASN A 146 11.60 -27.13 -18.58
CA ASN A 146 11.66 -27.55 -19.99
C ASN A 146 11.65 -26.34 -20.93
N ILE A 147 10.73 -25.39 -20.69
CA ILE A 147 10.68 -24.15 -21.47
C ILE A 147 11.99 -23.38 -21.37
N VAL A 148 12.58 -23.26 -20.17
CA VAL A 148 13.88 -22.58 -19.98
C VAL A 148 14.97 -23.32 -20.73
N LYS A 149 15.04 -24.65 -20.65
CA LYS A 149 16.05 -25.46 -21.37
C LYS A 149 16.02 -25.21 -22.87
N GLU A 150 14.83 -25.11 -23.47
CA GLU A 150 14.66 -24.89 -24.91
C GLU A 150 14.86 -23.42 -25.34
N THR A 151 14.71 -22.46 -24.43
CA THR A 151 14.75 -21.03 -24.75
C THR A 151 16.03 -20.32 -24.31
N MET A 152 16.77 -20.84 -23.33
CA MET A 152 17.91 -20.17 -22.71
C MET A 152 19.15 -20.06 -23.61
N ALA A 153 19.28 -20.96 -24.60
CA ALA A 153 20.37 -20.90 -25.58
C ALA A 153 20.14 -19.85 -26.68
N ARG A 154 18.93 -19.28 -26.79
CA ARG A 154 18.62 -18.27 -27.81
C ARG A 154 19.42 -16.98 -27.54
N PRO A 155 20.07 -16.38 -28.56
CA PRO A 155 20.91 -15.19 -28.38
C PRO A 155 20.20 -14.03 -27.69
N GLU A 156 18.93 -13.79 -28.04
CA GLU A 156 18.10 -12.74 -27.44
C GLU A 156 17.87 -12.96 -25.94
N ILE A 157 17.71 -14.22 -25.51
CA ILE A 157 17.49 -14.58 -24.12
C ILE A 157 18.80 -14.50 -23.33
N GLN A 158 19.93 -14.90 -23.91
CA GLN A 158 21.24 -14.74 -23.27
C GLN A 158 21.60 -13.27 -23.05
N GLU A 159 21.33 -12.41 -24.04
CA GLU A 159 21.55 -10.97 -23.91
C GLU A 159 20.59 -10.37 -22.88
N LYS A 160 19.34 -10.83 -22.82
CA LYS A 160 18.40 -10.47 -21.76
C LYS A 160 18.89 -10.91 -20.38
N ILE A 161 19.44 -12.11 -20.22
CA ILE A 161 20.02 -12.60 -18.97
C ILE A 161 21.25 -11.78 -18.57
N ARG A 162 22.16 -11.47 -19.52
CA ARG A 162 23.33 -10.62 -19.27
C ARG A 162 22.89 -9.23 -18.78
N LYS A 163 21.92 -8.61 -19.45
CA LYS A 163 21.32 -7.34 -19.02
C LYS A 163 20.66 -7.44 -17.64
N ILE A 164 19.96 -8.54 -17.35
CA ILE A 164 19.42 -8.83 -16.02
C ILE A 164 20.54 -8.96 -14.99
N HIS A 165 21.63 -9.70 -15.23
CA HIS A 165 22.74 -9.83 -14.28
C HIS A 165 23.48 -8.51 -14.03
N GLN A 166 23.49 -7.62 -15.01
CA GLN A 166 24.01 -6.25 -14.88
C GLN A 166 23.01 -5.31 -14.21
N SER A 167 21.71 -5.62 -14.26
CA SER A 167 20.65 -4.83 -13.64
C SER A 167 20.89 -4.68 -12.14
N LYS A 168 20.50 -3.50 -11.62
CA LYS A 168 20.55 -3.23 -10.18
C LYS A 168 19.65 -4.18 -9.39
N GLU A 169 18.49 -4.55 -9.93
CA GLU A 169 17.48 -5.37 -9.24
C GLU A 169 17.95 -6.81 -9.03
N PHE A 170 18.59 -7.41 -10.03
CA PHE A 170 19.17 -8.74 -9.88
C PHE A 170 20.35 -8.74 -8.91
N ARG A 171 21.27 -7.78 -9.04
CA ARG A 171 22.40 -7.63 -8.10
C ARG A 171 21.90 -7.46 -6.67
N GLU A 172 20.81 -6.72 -6.49
CA GLU A 172 20.14 -6.54 -5.21
C GLU A 172 19.49 -7.83 -4.71
N LYS A 173 18.82 -8.59 -5.58
CA LYS A 173 18.24 -9.90 -5.21
C LYS A 173 19.30 -10.91 -4.79
N ILE A 174 20.42 -10.97 -5.51
CA ILE A 174 21.57 -11.80 -5.12
C ILE A 174 22.14 -11.32 -3.80
N ARG A 175 22.34 -10.01 -3.62
CA ARG A 175 22.76 -9.43 -2.34
C ARG A 175 21.84 -9.89 -1.21
N LEU A 176 20.52 -9.73 -1.34
CA LEU A 176 19.52 -10.18 -0.35
C LEU A 176 19.60 -11.68 -0.07
N THR A 177 19.84 -12.49 -1.10
CA THR A 177 20.01 -13.94 -0.96
C THR A 177 21.26 -14.28 -0.16
N MET A 178 22.39 -13.62 -0.46
CA MET A 178 23.64 -13.77 0.30
C MET A 178 23.53 -13.26 1.75
N LEU A 179 22.55 -12.39 2.03
CA LEU A 179 22.23 -11.89 3.37
C LEU A 179 21.29 -12.80 4.17
N LYS A 180 20.69 -13.84 3.55
CA LYS A 180 19.81 -14.79 4.28
C LYS A 180 20.60 -15.49 5.39
N PRO A 181 19.99 -15.76 6.57
CA PRO A 181 20.70 -16.36 7.71
C PRO A 181 21.41 -17.67 7.37
N GLU A 182 20.75 -18.56 6.63
CA GLU A 182 21.30 -19.84 6.18
C GLU A 182 22.50 -19.65 5.25
N MET A 183 22.36 -18.79 4.23
CA MET A 183 23.45 -18.49 3.31
C MET A 183 24.61 -17.78 4.00
N ARG A 184 24.34 -16.86 4.93
CA ARG A 184 25.36 -16.23 5.76
C ARG A 184 26.08 -17.23 6.64
N LYS A 185 25.35 -18.18 7.24
CA LYS A 185 25.93 -19.24 8.06
C LYS A 185 26.85 -20.11 7.19
N LEU A 186 26.39 -20.51 6.01
CA LEU A 186 27.17 -21.28 5.05
C LEU A 186 28.42 -20.52 4.58
N LEU A 187 28.28 -19.26 4.19
CA LEU A 187 29.39 -18.40 3.78
C LEU A 187 30.35 -18.12 4.94
N SER A 188 29.84 -17.94 6.15
CA SER A 188 30.66 -17.77 7.35
C SER A 188 31.43 -19.03 7.70
N GLN A 189 30.83 -20.22 7.56
CA GLN A 189 31.53 -21.49 7.75
C GLN A 189 32.65 -21.66 6.72
N ARG A 190 32.38 -21.36 5.44
CA ARG A 190 33.40 -21.37 4.38
C ARG A 190 34.52 -20.36 4.65
N ALA A 191 34.17 -19.14 5.07
CA ALA A 191 35.13 -18.12 5.41
C ALA A 191 35.97 -18.53 6.63
N LYS A 192 35.36 -19.02 7.71
CA LYS A 192 36.09 -19.51 8.90
C LYS A 192 37.09 -20.59 8.53
N LYS A 193 36.67 -21.58 7.73
CA LYS A 193 37.54 -22.63 7.20
C LYS A 193 38.71 -22.06 6.38
N GLN A 194 38.50 -20.97 5.66
CA GLN A 194 39.55 -20.27 4.91
C GLN A 194 40.49 -19.45 5.83
N TRP A 195 40.00 -18.90 6.94
CA TRP A 195 40.76 -18.10 7.90
C TRP A 195 41.50 -18.93 8.97
N GLU A 196 41.19 -20.22 9.07
CA GLU A 196 41.96 -21.21 9.85
C GLU A 196 43.34 -21.47 9.23
N ASP A 197 43.49 -21.22 7.93
CA ASP A 197 44.79 -21.25 7.26
C ASP A 197 45.67 -20.06 7.71
N GLU A 198 46.77 -20.35 8.40
CA GLU A 198 47.65 -19.32 8.95
C GLU A 198 48.34 -18.48 7.86
N GLY A 199 48.67 -19.10 6.72
CA GLY A 199 49.29 -18.41 5.58
C GLY A 199 48.34 -17.36 4.99
N TYR A 200 47.08 -17.72 4.79
CA TYR A 200 46.03 -16.82 4.34
C TYR A 200 45.79 -15.67 5.32
N LYS A 201 45.76 -15.96 6.64
CA LYS A 201 45.54 -14.95 7.68
C LYS A 201 46.66 -13.90 7.73
N GLN A 202 47.92 -14.33 7.73
CA GLN A 202 49.07 -13.42 7.74
C GLN A 202 49.10 -12.56 6.47
N TYR A 203 48.86 -13.18 5.31
CA TYR A 203 48.76 -12.48 4.03
C TYR A 203 47.68 -11.38 4.06
N MET A 204 46.48 -11.68 4.56
CA MET A 204 45.37 -10.72 4.62
C MET A 204 45.64 -9.55 5.58
N VAL A 205 46.27 -9.79 6.74
CA VAL A 205 46.64 -8.73 7.69
C VAL A 205 47.65 -7.76 7.06
N GLN A 206 48.68 -8.30 6.41
CA GLN A 206 49.69 -7.49 5.74
C GLN A 206 49.07 -6.63 4.63
N LYS A 207 48.24 -7.24 3.76
CA LYS A 207 47.55 -6.51 2.69
C LYS A 207 46.61 -5.43 3.23
N PHE A 208 45.95 -5.66 4.35
CA PHE A 208 45.09 -4.65 4.98
C PHE A 208 45.91 -3.47 5.54
N LEU A 209 47.02 -3.72 6.22
CA LEU A 209 47.87 -2.64 6.75
C LEU A 209 48.51 -1.80 5.64
N GLU A 210 48.97 -2.45 4.57
CA GLU A 210 49.45 -1.78 3.36
C GLU A 210 48.37 -0.90 2.74
N PHE A 211 47.15 -1.44 2.57
CA PHE A 211 46.00 -0.69 2.08
C PHE A 211 45.65 0.50 2.99
N TYR A 212 45.61 0.30 4.31
CA TYR A 212 45.22 1.35 5.27
C TYR A 212 46.21 2.52 5.29
N LYS A 213 47.52 2.23 5.27
CA LYS A 213 48.55 3.27 5.25
C LYS A 213 48.56 4.04 3.92
N LYS A 214 48.40 3.35 2.79
CA LYS A 214 48.42 3.95 1.44
C LYS A 214 47.16 4.75 1.10
N ASN A 215 46.04 4.55 1.79
CA ASN A 215 44.76 5.19 1.44
C ASN A 215 44.31 6.23 2.49
N PRO A 216 44.82 7.48 2.48
CA PRO A 216 44.39 8.54 3.39
C PRO A 216 42.89 8.84 3.32
N LYS A 217 42.29 8.81 2.11
CA LYS A 217 40.83 8.96 1.92
C LYS A 217 40.02 7.87 2.63
N TYR A 218 40.53 6.64 2.66
CA TYR A 218 39.89 5.54 3.40
C TYR A 218 39.95 5.79 4.91
N ARG A 219 41.11 6.23 5.43
CA ARG A 219 41.28 6.57 6.85
C ARG A 219 40.30 7.64 7.30
N GLU A 220 40.18 8.72 6.54
CA GLU A 220 39.24 9.81 6.84
C GLU A 220 37.78 9.33 6.83
N LYS A 221 37.39 8.55 5.81
CA LYS A 221 36.05 7.95 5.73
C LYS A 221 35.77 7.01 6.90
N ASN A 222 36.76 6.20 7.29
CA ASN A 222 36.65 5.28 8.41
C ASN A 222 36.49 6.03 9.74
N ASN A 223 37.30 7.08 9.96
CA ASN A 223 37.17 7.94 11.15
C ASN A 223 35.79 8.60 11.24
N LYS A 224 35.24 9.09 10.12
CA LYS A 224 33.88 9.65 10.07
C LYS A 224 32.81 8.59 10.37
N LEU A 225 32.95 7.38 9.85
CA LEU A 225 32.03 6.27 10.12
C LEU A 225 32.08 5.87 11.61
N LEU A 226 33.28 5.77 12.18
CA LEU A 226 33.48 5.50 13.61
C LEU A 226 32.79 6.57 14.46
N TYR A 227 32.94 7.84 14.12
CA TYR A 227 32.27 8.95 14.80
C TYR A 227 30.74 8.85 14.75
N GLU A 228 30.13 8.60 13.58
CA GLU A 228 28.68 8.42 13.44
C GLU A 228 28.16 7.21 14.24
N ASN A 229 28.90 6.09 14.22
CA ASN A 229 28.56 4.91 15.00
C ASN A 229 28.60 5.18 16.51
N GLN A 230 29.64 5.89 16.98
CA GLN A 230 29.71 6.34 18.37
C GLN A 230 28.50 7.21 18.72
N LYS A 231 28.17 8.21 17.88
CA LYS A 231 27.00 9.08 18.08
C LYS A 231 25.69 8.31 18.17
N ARG A 232 25.47 7.32 17.29
CA ARG A 232 24.28 6.43 17.32
C ARG A 232 24.24 5.55 18.57
N TYR A 233 25.39 5.03 18.99
CA TYR A 233 25.50 4.24 20.21
C TYR A 233 25.15 5.08 21.44
N TRP A 234 25.72 6.28 21.55
CA TRP A 234 25.52 7.20 22.67
C TRP A 234 24.17 7.93 22.66
N SER A 235 23.42 7.96 21.55
CA SER A 235 22.09 8.58 21.48
C SER A 235 21.00 7.79 22.21
N ASN A 236 21.21 6.48 22.42
CA ASN A 236 20.30 5.63 23.18
C ASN A 236 20.46 5.85 24.71
N PRO A 237 19.40 6.25 25.45
CA PRO A 237 19.47 6.44 26.90
C PRO A 237 19.88 5.19 27.68
N ARG A 238 19.51 3.99 27.21
CA ARG A 238 19.88 2.72 27.87
C ARG A 238 21.39 2.48 27.81
N ASN A 239 22.02 2.75 26.67
CA ASN A 239 23.47 2.62 26.52
C ASN A 239 24.22 3.62 27.42
N ARG A 240 23.70 4.85 27.56
CA ARG A 240 24.27 5.85 28.47
C ARG A 240 24.19 5.42 29.93
N ARG A 241 23.04 4.89 30.37
CA ARG A 241 22.87 4.37 31.75
C ARG A 241 23.78 3.18 32.02
N ARG A 242 23.76 2.17 31.14
CA ARG A 242 24.64 0.98 31.24
C ARG A 242 26.12 1.36 31.29
N TRP A 243 26.52 2.35 30.50
CA TRP A 243 27.91 2.82 30.53
C TRP A 243 28.23 3.62 31.78
N ALA A 244 27.31 4.45 32.27
CA ALA A 244 27.48 5.17 33.54
C ALA A 244 27.66 4.21 34.71
N GLU A 245 26.90 3.12 34.76
CA GLU A 245 27.07 2.03 35.74
C GLU A 245 28.45 1.37 35.63
N LYS A 246 28.87 0.99 34.41
CA LYS A 246 30.22 0.43 34.19
C LYS A 246 31.35 1.37 34.61
N VAL A 247 31.19 2.67 34.33
CA VAL A 247 32.16 3.69 34.73
C VAL A 247 32.17 3.84 36.25
N LYS A 248 31.01 3.80 36.90
CA LYS A 248 30.90 3.81 38.36
C LYS A 248 31.60 2.60 38.98
N GLU A 249 31.28 1.39 38.52
CA GLU A 249 31.93 0.14 38.96
C GLU A 249 33.45 0.16 38.74
N TYR A 250 33.91 0.65 37.58
CA TYR A 250 35.33 0.77 37.28
C TYR A 250 36.02 1.66 38.32
N PHE A 251 35.46 2.83 38.62
CA PHE A 251 36.06 3.76 39.59
C PHE A 251 35.89 3.35 41.06
N GLU A 252 34.93 2.50 41.37
CA GLU A 252 34.83 1.85 42.70
C GLU A 252 35.92 0.79 42.87
N ARG A 253 36.25 0.05 41.80
CA ARG A 253 37.33 -0.95 41.78
C ARG A 253 38.73 -0.33 41.63
N HIS A 254 38.81 0.89 41.11
CA HIS A 254 40.06 1.60 40.79
C HIS A 254 40.05 3.04 41.35
N PRO A 255 40.07 3.23 42.69
CA PRO A 255 40.08 4.56 43.30
C PRO A 255 41.31 5.40 42.91
N GLU A 256 42.47 4.77 42.68
CA GLU A 256 43.71 5.40 42.25
C GLU A 256 43.56 6.17 40.92
N LYS A 257 42.67 5.71 40.03
CA LYS A 257 42.40 6.37 38.76
C LYS A 257 41.67 7.70 38.91
N ARG A 258 40.89 7.89 39.98
CA ARG A 258 40.23 9.17 40.27
C ARG A 258 41.27 10.24 40.63
N GLU A 259 42.25 9.86 41.43
CA GLU A 259 43.33 10.74 41.85
C GLU A 259 44.23 11.13 40.66
N GLU A 260 44.61 10.15 39.83
CA GLU A 260 45.36 10.38 38.58
C GLU A 260 44.63 11.36 37.64
N LEU A 261 43.33 11.16 37.40
CA LEU A 261 42.53 12.03 36.53
C LEU A 261 42.33 13.42 37.11
N SER A 262 42.20 13.55 38.44
CA SER A 262 42.10 14.84 39.13
C SER A 262 43.38 15.66 38.97
N LEU A 263 44.55 15.04 39.20
CA LEU A 263 45.85 15.67 38.98
C LEU A 263 46.04 16.10 37.51
N LYS A 264 45.62 15.24 36.57
CA LYS A 264 45.66 15.55 35.14
C LYS A 264 44.75 16.72 34.76
N ALA A 265 43.53 16.78 35.32
CA ALA A 265 42.59 17.87 35.06
C ALA A 265 43.12 19.20 35.61
N LYS A 266 43.67 19.22 36.83
CA LYS A 266 44.29 20.42 37.42
C LYS A 266 45.44 20.95 36.56
N ARG A 267 46.32 20.07 36.06
CA ARG A 267 47.39 20.44 35.11
C ARG A 267 46.83 21.01 33.79
N GLN A 268 45.77 20.42 33.23
CA GLN A 268 45.17 20.90 31.98
C GLN A 268 44.45 22.25 32.11
N TRP A 269 43.90 22.59 33.28
CA TRP A 269 43.26 23.89 33.52
C TRP A 269 44.23 24.99 33.90
N GLN A 270 45.49 24.65 34.21
CA GLN A 270 46.58 25.62 34.34
C GLN A 270 47.18 25.99 32.98
N ASP A 271 46.96 25.16 31.95
CA ASP A 271 47.40 25.40 30.58
C ASP A 271 46.50 26.43 29.88
N LYS A 272 47.01 27.67 29.82
CA LYS A 272 46.33 28.81 29.20
C LYS A 272 46.16 28.64 27.68
N GLU A 273 47.05 27.93 27.01
CA GLU A 273 46.94 27.68 25.57
C GLU A 273 45.78 26.72 25.27
N LEU A 274 45.68 25.66 26.07
CA LEU A 274 44.59 24.68 25.93
C LEU A 274 43.21 25.32 26.16
N ILE A 275 43.09 26.23 27.11
CA ILE A 275 41.84 26.96 27.39
C ILE A 275 41.46 27.86 26.20
N LYS A 276 42.41 28.64 25.70
CA LYS A 276 42.20 29.54 24.55
C LYS A 276 41.75 28.75 23.31
N TRP A 277 42.39 27.61 23.05
CA TRP A 277 42.03 26.72 21.96
C TRP A 277 40.60 26.17 22.06
N ARG A 278 40.15 25.76 23.26
CA ARG A 278 38.79 25.25 23.49
C ARG A 278 37.71 26.30 23.22
N SER A 279 37.94 27.53 23.66
CA SER A 279 37.03 28.65 23.43
C SER A 279 36.82 28.91 21.94
N GLN A 280 37.91 28.93 21.18
CA GLN A 280 37.88 29.19 19.74
C GLN A 280 37.16 28.08 18.95
N LYS A 281 37.43 26.82 19.28
CA LYS A 281 36.76 25.66 18.64
C LYS A 281 35.25 25.60 18.89
N THR A 282 34.78 26.15 20.00
CA THR A 282 33.34 26.19 20.31
C THR A 282 32.59 27.20 19.42
N LYS A 283 33.21 28.36 19.14
CA LYS A 283 32.63 29.39 18.26
C LYS A 283 32.49 28.89 16.81
N GLU A 284 33.43 28.10 16.33
CA GLU A 284 33.43 27.54 14.95
C GLU A 284 32.23 26.61 14.64
N GLN A 285 31.58 26.02 15.66
CA GLN A 285 30.51 25.04 15.44
C GLN A 285 29.14 25.66 15.10
N TRP A 286 28.93 26.96 15.35
CA TRP A 286 27.64 27.65 15.19
C TRP A 286 27.45 28.26 13.79
N THR A 287 27.34 27.42 12.77
CA THR A 287 27.19 27.87 11.36
C THR A 287 25.76 28.31 11.00
N SER A 288 25.63 29.23 10.04
CA SER A 288 24.34 29.70 9.48
C SER A 288 23.49 28.56 8.90
N LYS A 289 24.12 27.65 8.14
CA LYS A 289 23.51 26.45 7.55
C LYS A 289 22.91 25.50 8.59
N PHE A 290 23.52 25.40 9.78
CA PHE A 290 22.97 24.60 10.88
C PHE A 290 21.68 25.22 11.44
N ARG A 291 21.57 26.55 11.47
CA ARG A 291 20.37 27.27 11.92
C ARG A 291 19.18 27.03 10.97
N GLU A 292 19.39 27.06 9.66
CA GLU A 292 18.33 26.83 8.64
C GLU A 292 17.77 25.41 8.65
N LYS A 293 18.64 24.39 8.69
CA LYS A 293 18.23 22.98 8.69
C LYS A 293 17.33 22.64 9.88
N ARG A 294 17.62 23.24 11.04
CA ARG A 294 16.82 23.10 12.26
C ARG A 294 15.43 23.74 12.11
N LYS A 295 15.32 24.88 11.41
CA LYS A 295 14.05 25.59 11.15
C LYS A 295 13.10 24.80 10.23
N LYS A 296 13.61 24.13 9.20
CA LYS A 296 12.80 23.34 8.24
C LYS A 296 12.17 22.10 8.88
N ALA A 297 12.94 21.32 9.63
CA ALA A 297 12.45 20.13 10.33
C ALA A 297 11.40 20.47 11.41
N TYR A 298 11.59 21.61 12.07
CA TYR A 298 10.61 22.16 13.00
C TYR A 298 9.28 22.40 12.27
N ASN A 299 9.24 23.15 11.17
CA ASN A 299 8.01 23.55 10.47
C ASN A 299 7.13 22.38 9.96
N GLN A 300 7.71 21.31 9.43
CA GLN A 300 6.96 20.19 8.81
C GLN A 300 6.02 19.49 9.80
N THR A 301 6.47 19.29 11.04
CA THR A 301 5.69 18.61 12.09
C THR A 301 4.43 19.38 12.46
N TYR A 302 4.47 20.71 12.39
CA TYR A 302 3.31 21.56 12.73
C TYR A 302 2.27 21.61 11.61
N GLN A 303 2.65 21.44 10.34
CA GLN A 303 1.75 21.51 9.19
C GLN A 303 0.84 20.29 9.08
N GLU A 304 1.41 19.09 9.26
CA GLU A 304 0.71 17.81 9.09
C GLU A 304 -0.37 17.61 10.16
N LYS A 305 -0.03 17.87 11.43
CA LYS A 305 -0.98 17.76 12.55
C LYS A 305 -2.16 18.74 12.44
N ALA A 306 -1.90 19.92 11.86
CA ALA A 306 -2.91 20.94 11.65
C ALA A 306 -3.95 20.55 10.57
N LEU A 307 -3.50 20.09 9.40
CA LEU A 307 -4.39 19.75 8.28
C LEU A 307 -5.31 18.57 8.60
N LYS A 308 -4.83 17.61 9.38
CA LYS A 308 -5.64 16.48 9.85
C LYS A 308 -6.83 16.94 10.69
N LEU A 309 -6.57 17.77 11.70
CA LEU A 309 -7.62 18.31 12.58
C LEU A 309 -8.61 19.19 11.79
N MET A 310 -8.12 19.96 10.81
CA MET A 310 -8.97 20.78 9.93
C MET A 310 -9.92 19.94 9.08
N ARG A 311 -9.47 18.77 8.59
CA ARG A 311 -10.31 17.84 7.83
C ARG A 311 -11.42 17.22 8.69
N GLU A 312 -11.08 16.78 9.89
CA GLU A 312 -12.04 16.20 10.84
C GLU A 312 -13.16 17.22 11.18
N ILE A 313 -12.80 18.49 11.34
CA ILE A 313 -13.76 19.57 11.58
C ILE A 313 -14.60 19.87 10.33
N PHE A 314 -13.96 19.89 9.15
CA PHE A 314 -14.66 20.11 7.88
C PHE A 314 -15.72 19.02 7.63
N GLU A 315 -15.41 17.77 7.93
CA GLU A 315 -16.34 16.64 7.79
C GLU A 315 -17.50 16.71 8.79
N GLN A 316 -17.26 17.21 10.00
CA GLN A 316 -18.31 17.35 11.02
C GLN A 316 -19.22 18.57 10.83
N CYS A 317 -18.74 19.62 10.15
CA CYS A 317 -19.41 20.92 10.12
C CYS A 317 -19.76 21.43 8.73
N GLY A 318 -19.26 20.78 7.66
CA GLY A 318 -19.42 21.24 6.28
C GLY A 318 -18.65 22.52 5.92
N GLN A 319 -18.07 23.19 6.91
CA GLN A 319 -17.25 24.39 6.76
C GLN A 319 -16.03 24.37 7.66
N LEU A 320 -14.97 25.03 7.20
CA LEU A 320 -13.74 25.18 7.94
C LEU A 320 -13.88 26.36 8.91
N ASP A 321 -14.30 26.09 10.15
CA ASP A 321 -14.52 27.12 11.16
C ASP A 321 -13.26 27.38 12.02
N ARG A 322 -12.82 28.64 12.04
CA ARG A 322 -11.67 29.13 12.81
C ARG A 322 -11.87 28.95 14.31
N GLU A 323 -13.05 29.27 14.82
CA GLU A 323 -13.34 29.24 16.26
C GLU A 323 -13.40 27.79 16.73
N LYS A 324 -14.07 26.93 15.97
CA LYS A 324 -14.14 25.50 16.27
C LYS A 324 -12.78 24.81 16.21
N TYR A 325 -11.96 25.13 15.21
CA TYR A 325 -10.58 24.64 15.14
C TYR A 325 -9.75 25.05 16.37
N ASN A 326 -9.86 26.30 16.81
CA ASN A 326 -9.13 26.77 17.97
C ASN A 326 -9.64 26.15 19.28
N GLN A 327 -10.94 25.86 19.40
CA GLN A 327 -11.53 25.14 20.54
C GLN A 327 -11.06 23.68 20.60
N GLU A 328 -11.12 22.94 19.49
CA GLU A 328 -10.65 21.55 19.44
C GLU A 328 -9.14 21.45 19.68
N ARG A 329 -8.35 22.40 19.17
CA ARG A 329 -6.92 22.51 19.49
C ARG A 329 -6.67 22.64 21.00
N LEU A 330 -7.47 23.44 21.72
CA LEU A 330 -7.31 23.63 23.17
C LEU A 330 -7.62 22.35 23.94
N LYS A 331 -8.62 21.58 23.50
CA LYS A 331 -8.96 20.27 24.09
C LYS A 331 -7.83 19.25 23.94
N ILE A 332 -7.13 19.25 22.80
CA ILE A 332 -6.03 18.31 22.51
C ILE A 332 -4.74 18.62 23.31
N ASN A 333 -4.55 19.88 23.75
CA ASN A 333 -3.40 20.37 24.53
C ASN A 333 -2.01 19.98 23.98
N ASP A 334 -1.89 19.83 22.65
CA ASP A 334 -0.62 19.58 21.98
C ASP A 334 0.00 20.90 21.49
N LYS A 335 1.16 21.27 22.07
CA LYS A 335 1.90 22.49 21.69
C LYS A 335 2.39 22.50 20.23
N SER A 336 2.33 21.36 19.55
CA SER A 336 2.65 21.21 18.13
C SER A 336 1.47 21.47 17.18
N ILE A 337 0.28 21.74 17.69
CA ILE A 337 -0.87 22.18 16.90
C ILE A 337 -0.97 23.70 16.98
N LEU A 338 -0.63 24.36 15.87
CA LEU A 338 -0.64 25.82 15.77
C LEU A 338 -2.07 26.36 15.70
N ARG A 339 -2.23 27.64 16.03
CA ARG A 339 -3.49 28.37 15.82
C ARG A 339 -3.81 28.44 14.32
N PHE A 340 -5.10 28.50 14.01
CA PHE A 340 -5.60 28.58 12.63
C PHE A 340 -4.88 29.64 11.80
N ASP A 341 -4.80 30.87 12.34
CA ASP A 341 -4.19 32.01 11.65
C ASP A 341 -2.69 31.82 11.46
N THR A 342 -2.01 31.20 12.42
CA THR A 342 -0.58 30.92 12.35
C THR A 342 -0.28 29.88 11.28
N ILE A 343 -1.17 28.92 11.03
CA ILE A 343 -0.99 27.92 9.95
C ILE A 343 -1.24 28.56 8.60
N CYS A 344 -2.34 29.30 8.48
CA CYS A 344 -2.69 30.01 7.27
C CYS A 344 -1.57 30.99 6.86
N GLN A 345 -1.04 31.75 7.81
CA GLN A 345 0.07 32.68 7.55
C GLN A 345 1.36 31.95 7.20
N ARG A 346 1.74 30.94 8.01
CA ARG A 346 3.07 30.33 7.94
C ARG A 346 3.25 29.37 6.76
N PHE A 347 2.18 28.74 6.27
CA PHE A 347 2.24 27.73 5.22
C PHE A 347 1.47 28.10 3.96
N PHE A 348 0.46 28.97 4.06
CA PHE A 348 -0.42 29.33 2.94
C PHE A 348 -0.42 30.83 2.65
N GLY A 349 0.42 31.63 3.32
CA GLY A 349 0.54 33.07 3.04
C GLY A 349 -0.76 33.87 3.27
N ASN A 350 -1.59 33.44 4.24
CA ASN A 350 -2.95 33.96 4.50
C ASN A 350 -4.00 33.66 3.42
N ASP A 351 -3.68 32.81 2.44
CA ASP A 351 -4.61 32.37 1.40
C ASP A 351 -5.54 31.26 1.93
N LYS A 352 -6.74 31.67 2.37
CA LYS A 352 -7.76 30.77 2.92
C LYS A 352 -8.32 29.80 1.88
N GLU A 353 -8.29 30.14 0.60
CA GLU A 353 -8.84 29.29 -0.47
C GLU A 353 -7.93 28.11 -0.76
N LYS A 354 -6.60 28.33 -0.81
CA LYS A 354 -5.62 27.23 -0.90
C LYS A 354 -5.66 26.30 0.31
N LEU A 355 -5.90 26.85 1.50
CA LEU A 355 -6.05 26.05 2.71
C LEU A 355 -7.31 25.14 2.62
N LYS A 356 -8.43 25.68 2.11
CA LYS A 356 -9.66 24.89 1.90
C LYS A 356 -9.49 23.82 0.83
N GLU A 357 -8.85 24.16 -0.29
CA GLU A 357 -8.55 23.21 -1.38
C GLU A 357 -7.73 22.00 -0.89
N ALA A 358 -6.70 22.27 -0.08
CA ALA A 358 -5.85 21.24 0.52
C ALA A 358 -6.63 20.32 1.49
N VAL A 359 -7.71 20.82 2.11
CA VAL A 359 -8.58 20.04 3.00
C VAL A 359 -9.67 19.29 2.23
N LEU A 360 -10.14 19.82 1.09
CA LEU A 360 -11.21 19.23 0.27
C LEU A 360 -10.77 17.97 -0.47
N ASN A 361 -9.56 17.96 -1.03
CA ASN A 361 -9.04 16.89 -1.89
C ASN A 361 -8.54 15.64 -1.13
N TYR A 362 -9.31 15.20 -0.14
CA TYR A 362 -8.98 14.06 0.72
C TYR A 362 -9.78 12.75 0.36
N ASN A 363 -10.80 12.75 -0.55
CA ASN A 363 -11.53 11.53 -1.05
C ASN A 363 -12.48 11.70 -2.30
N HIS A 364 -12.85 10.60 -2.99
CA HIS A 364 -13.56 10.49 -4.33
C HIS A 364 -15.12 10.62 -4.38
N LYS A 365 -15.73 11.25 -5.42
CA LYS A 365 -17.19 11.62 -5.54
C LYS A 365 -17.75 11.72 -6.99
N ILE A 366 -19.08 11.68 -7.18
CA ILE A 366 -19.76 11.99 -8.48
C ILE A 366 -19.53 13.46 -8.86
N GLN A 367 -19.03 13.73 -10.07
CA GLN A 367 -18.66 15.08 -10.49
C GLN A 367 -19.80 15.82 -11.21
N LYS A 368 -20.50 15.18 -12.16
CA LYS A 368 -21.62 15.78 -12.92
C LYS A 368 -22.66 14.75 -13.37
N ILE A 369 -23.91 15.18 -13.49
CA ILE A 369 -25.02 14.41 -14.10
C ILE A 369 -25.65 15.25 -15.21
N ILE A 370 -25.70 14.74 -16.43
CA ILE A 370 -26.14 15.44 -17.63
C ILE A 370 -27.27 14.66 -18.30
N LYS A 371 -28.45 15.27 -18.44
CA LYS A 371 -29.54 14.69 -19.25
C LYS A 371 -29.23 14.90 -20.73
N LEU A 372 -29.05 13.83 -21.50
CA LEU A 372 -28.75 13.93 -22.92
C LEU A 372 -30.03 14.16 -23.73
N LYS A 373 -29.97 15.07 -24.71
CA LYS A 373 -31.08 15.30 -25.67
C LYS A 373 -31.23 14.14 -26.67
N LYS A 374 -30.13 13.42 -26.95
CA LYS A 374 -30.09 12.29 -27.87
C LYS A 374 -30.76 11.06 -27.25
N LYS A 375 -31.54 10.35 -28.06
CA LYS A 375 -32.07 9.02 -27.74
C LYS A 375 -31.11 7.94 -28.24
N ILE A 376 -30.90 6.89 -27.46
CA ILE A 376 -29.95 5.80 -27.78
C ILE A 376 -30.67 4.45 -27.61
N ASP A 377 -30.28 3.48 -28.42
CA ASP A 377 -30.69 2.08 -28.24
C ASP A 377 -30.00 1.51 -26.99
N VAL A 378 -30.79 0.87 -26.12
CA VAL A 378 -30.32 0.33 -24.84
C VAL A 378 -30.23 -1.18 -24.93
N TYR A 379 -29.15 -1.69 -24.35
CA TYR A 379 -28.86 -3.11 -24.27
C TYR A 379 -28.81 -3.51 -22.81
N ASP A 380 -29.39 -4.66 -22.51
CA ASP A 380 -29.30 -5.28 -21.20
C ASP A 380 -28.51 -6.57 -21.31
N LEU A 381 -27.85 -6.91 -20.20
CA LEU A 381 -27.16 -8.16 -19.99
C LEU A 381 -27.44 -8.64 -18.58
N GLU A 382 -27.31 -9.95 -18.38
CA GLU A 382 -27.39 -10.57 -17.07
C GLU A 382 -26.03 -11.14 -16.66
N VAL A 383 -25.67 -11.05 -15.38
CA VAL A 383 -24.51 -11.78 -14.84
C VAL A 383 -24.99 -12.84 -13.87
N GLU A 384 -24.58 -14.07 -14.10
CA GLU A 384 -24.97 -15.22 -13.29
C GLU A 384 -24.67 -15.02 -11.79
N ASP A 385 -25.51 -15.60 -10.93
CA ASP A 385 -25.42 -15.59 -9.46
C ASP A 385 -25.52 -14.24 -8.75
N THR A 386 -25.51 -13.11 -9.47
CA THR A 386 -25.40 -11.79 -8.85
C THR A 386 -26.29 -10.76 -9.52
N HIS A 387 -27.02 -10.00 -8.68
CA HIS A 387 -27.88 -8.91 -9.14
C HIS A 387 -27.11 -7.61 -9.43
N ASN A 388 -25.80 -7.68 -9.68
CA ASN A 388 -24.95 -6.53 -10.00
C ASN A 388 -23.66 -6.94 -10.70
N PHE A 389 -23.07 -6.02 -11.46
CA PHE A 389 -21.78 -6.20 -12.11
C PHE A 389 -20.96 -4.91 -12.05
N ALA A 390 -19.67 -5.01 -12.27
CA ALA A 390 -18.79 -3.84 -12.29
C ALA A 390 -18.53 -3.38 -13.73
N LEU A 391 -18.55 -2.06 -13.94
CA LEU A 391 -18.21 -1.43 -15.21
C LEU A 391 -16.69 -1.23 -15.33
N ALA A 392 -16.23 -1.07 -16.58
CA ALA A 392 -14.83 -0.72 -16.86
C ALA A 392 -14.41 0.59 -16.18
N SER A 393 -15.35 1.52 -16.00
CA SER A 393 -15.21 2.79 -15.28
C SER A 393 -14.98 2.64 -13.78
N GLY A 394 -14.98 1.41 -13.25
CA GLY A 394 -14.54 1.13 -11.87
C GLY A 394 -15.64 1.30 -10.82
N ILE A 395 -16.90 1.11 -11.17
CA ILE A 395 -18.03 1.14 -10.22
C ILE A 395 -18.97 -0.06 -10.41
N PHE A 396 -19.73 -0.41 -9.37
CA PHE A 396 -20.76 -1.45 -9.44
C PHE A 396 -22.14 -0.89 -9.78
N VAL A 397 -22.84 -1.56 -10.69
CA VAL A 397 -24.20 -1.24 -11.14
C VAL A 397 -25.09 -2.47 -11.05
N HIS A 398 -26.40 -2.26 -10.95
CA HIS A 398 -27.38 -3.33 -10.81
C HIS A 398 -27.61 -4.09 -12.12
N ASN A 399 -28.00 -5.35 -12.00
CA ASN A 399 -28.31 -6.24 -13.10
C ASN A 399 -29.75 -6.00 -13.64
N SER A 400 -30.00 -6.16 -14.95
CA SER A 400 -31.34 -5.97 -15.53
C SER A 400 -32.17 -7.27 -15.48
N SER A 401 -32.44 -7.80 -14.28
CA SER A 401 -33.07 -9.13 -14.10
C SER A 401 -34.42 -9.26 -14.80
N ARG A 402 -35.24 -8.21 -14.82
CA ARG A 402 -36.62 -8.27 -15.34
C ARG A 402 -36.72 -8.23 -16.87
N GLN A 403 -35.75 -7.59 -17.55
CA GLN A 403 -35.75 -7.46 -19.02
C GLN A 403 -34.76 -8.40 -19.71
N ALA A 404 -33.76 -8.93 -19.00
CA ALA A 404 -32.72 -9.83 -19.52
C ALA A 404 -33.01 -11.33 -19.38
N ARG A 405 -34.06 -11.76 -18.66
CA ARG A 405 -34.44 -13.20 -18.54
C ARG A 405 -34.72 -13.88 -19.89
N ASP A 406 -34.43 -15.16 -20.02
CA ASP A 406 -34.92 -15.97 -21.14
C ASP A 406 -36.42 -16.22 -20.98
N ARG A 407 -37.21 -15.67 -21.91
CA ARG A 407 -38.67 -15.76 -21.87
C ARG A 407 -39.21 -17.17 -22.13
N HIS A 408 -38.38 -18.07 -22.66
CA HIS A 408 -38.80 -19.43 -23.00
C HIS A 408 -38.90 -20.33 -21.77
N PHE A 409 -38.00 -20.16 -20.78
CA PHE A 409 -37.95 -21.06 -19.62
C PHE A 409 -37.76 -20.36 -18.26
N GLN A 410 -37.46 -19.05 -18.21
CA GLN A 410 -37.28 -18.33 -16.96
C GLN A 410 -38.51 -17.49 -16.60
N ALA A 411 -39.19 -17.89 -15.52
CA ALA A 411 -40.20 -17.08 -14.86
C ALA A 411 -39.58 -16.30 -13.69
N ILE A 412 -40.07 -15.08 -13.45
CA ILE A 412 -39.71 -14.27 -12.28
C ILE A 412 -40.97 -14.12 -11.46
N LEU A 413 -40.95 -14.63 -10.24
CA LEU A 413 -41.99 -14.39 -9.24
C LEU A 413 -41.52 -13.26 -8.31
N PRO A 414 -42.00 -12.02 -8.49
CA PRO A 414 -41.66 -10.93 -7.59
C PRO A 414 -42.43 -11.09 -6.28
N LEU A 415 -41.75 -11.53 -5.23
CA LEU A 415 -42.32 -11.56 -3.88
C LEU A 415 -42.42 -10.14 -3.32
N ARG A 416 -43.55 -9.79 -2.72
CA ARG A 416 -43.78 -8.45 -2.17
C ARG A 416 -43.74 -8.46 -0.65
N GLY A 417 -42.81 -7.67 -0.10
CA GLY A 417 -42.70 -7.46 1.34
C GLY A 417 -41.93 -8.57 2.07
N LYS A 418 -42.12 -8.66 3.39
CA LYS A 418 -41.53 -9.72 4.21
C LYS A 418 -42.47 -10.93 4.20
N ILE A 419 -41.96 -12.08 3.76
CA ILE A 419 -42.68 -13.36 3.79
C ILE A 419 -43.07 -13.68 5.25
N LEU A 420 -44.28 -14.19 5.44
CA LEU A 420 -44.79 -14.57 6.75
C LEU A 420 -43.87 -15.62 7.39
N ASN A 421 -43.45 -15.38 8.64
CA ASN A 421 -42.64 -16.37 9.36
C ASN A 421 -43.53 -17.53 9.82
N VAL A 422 -43.42 -18.65 9.11
CA VAL A 422 -44.21 -19.87 9.34
C VAL A 422 -43.96 -20.52 10.71
N GLU A 423 -42.80 -20.30 11.33
CA GLU A 423 -42.50 -20.84 12.68
C GLU A 423 -43.23 -20.07 13.80
N ARG A 424 -43.61 -18.81 13.53
CA ARG A 424 -44.28 -17.94 14.51
C ARG A 424 -45.76 -17.70 14.17
N ALA A 425 -46.19 -18.02 12.96
CA ALA A 425 -47.56 -17.81 12.49
C ALA A 425 -48.44 -19.03 12.76
N ARG A 426 -49.72 -18.78 13.05
CA ARG A 426 -50.74 -19.84 13.15
C ARG A 426 -51.07 -20.39 11.75
N LEU A 427 -51.51 -21.64 11.72
CA LEU A 427 -51.68 -22.43 10.49
C LEU A 427 -52.73 -21.85 9.52
N ASP A 428 -53.78 -21.24 10.06
CA ASP A 428 -54.79 -20.47 9.34
C ASP A 428 -54.18 -19.31 8.53
N LYS A 429 -53.26 -18.54 9.14
CA LYS A 429 -52.56 -17.43 8.46
C LYS A 429 -51.56 -17.89 7.40
N ILE A 430 -51.05 -19.12 7.53
CA ILE A 430 -50.15 -19.71 6.52
C ILE A 430 -50.97 -20.07 5.29
N LEU A 431 -52.15 -20.69 5.48
CA LEU A 431 -53.04 -21.09 4.38
C LEU A 431 -53.68 -19.89 3.65
N ASP A 432 -53.94 -18.78 4.37
CA ASP A 432 -54.48 -17.55 3.78
C ASP A 432 -53.41 -16.65 3.10
N SER A 433 -52.12 -16.99 3.24
CA SER A 433 -51.03 -16.16 2.70
C SER A 433 -50.93 -16.31 1.19
N LYS A 434 -51.35 -15.31 0.43
CA LYS A 434 -51.28 -15.31 -1.05
C LYS A 434 -49.86 -15.27 -1.65
N GLU A 435 -48.82 -15.17 -0.82
CA GLU A 435 -47.40 -15.14 -1.23
C GLU A 435 -46.69 -16.49 -1.01
N ILE A 436 -47.33 -17.44 -0.31
CA ILE A 436 -46.89 -18.83 -0.09
C ILE A 436 -47.83 -19.73 -0.89
#